data_AF-A0A1Q5PYF7-F1
#
_entry.id   AF-A0A1Q5PYF7-F1
#
_cell.length_a   1.000
_cell.length_b   1.000
_cell.length_c   1.000
_cell.angle_alpha   90.00
_cell.angle_beta   90.00
_cell.angle_gamma   90.00
#
_symmetry.space_group_name_H-M   'P 1'
#
loop_
_entity.id
_entity.type
_entity.pdbx_description
1 polymer ?
#
loop_
_entity_poly.entity_id
_entity_poly.type
_entity_poly.pdbx_seq_one_letter_code
_entity_poly.pdbx_strand_id
1 'polypeptide(L)'
;MDVVESLLALQRRLAEHERLVCGSEPKVLAAPGPRVEFSLAADGVDVTFWGEAYDDDPLAPADPTDEDSNYPFLAFLEWLARPAAAACVRSLRFTGPDEGANGLRAWQFARLVAAPVTFPRLHTFAVELTDPAAHNTSVVAGPTDEFCEDGTLGALLAKMPQLRVLQAPSAPTAAFFAGPLHPLTHLQLQSGLTHADFITNLAASDRFEALTTLDYAELCLADAADLDEAELAERYTAVTDFRRLLSSSAGRRLTRLVLRGTRLTAAEVHELGRARPDLQLLYVPPTMARYVSPQ
;
A
#
# COMPACT_ATOMS: atom_id res chain seq x y z
N MET A 1 -8.60 -2.77 29.10
CA MET A 1 -8.43 -1.35 28.70
C MET A 1 -9.29 -1.16 27.47
N ASP A 2 -10.15 -0.15 27.50
CA ASP A 2 -10.98 0.21 26.35
C ASP A 2 -10.08 0.56 25.15
N VAL A 3 -10.51 0.24 23.93
CA VAL A 3 -9.71 0.52 22.72
C VAL A 3 -9.47 2.02 22.58
N VAL A 4 -10.47 2.84 22.90
CA VAL A 4 -10.38 4.30 22.85
C VAL A 4 -9.36 4.82 23.85
N GLU A 5 -9.44 4.36 25.10
CA GLU A 5 -8.44 4.70 26.13
C GLU A 5 -7.02 4.31 25.67
N SER A 6 -6.87 3.15 25.04
CA SER A 6 -5.57 2.68 24.55
C SER A 6 -5.02 3.52 23.38
N LEU A 7 -5.88 4.01 22.49
CA LEU A 7 -5.53 4.91 21.38
C LEU A 7 -5.18 6.31 21.90
N LEU A 8 -5.96 6.84 22.84
CA LEU A 8 -5.66 8.11 23.52
C LEU A 8 -4.34 8.02 24.27
N ALA A 9 -4.06 6.89 24.93
CA ALA A 9 -2.78 6.65 25.57
C ALA A 9 -1.63 6.57 24.56
N LEU A 10 -1.83 5.95 23.40
CA LEU A 10 -0.84 5.95 22.32
C LEU A 10 -0.57 7.38 21.82
N GLN A 11 -1.61 8.16 21.49
CA GLN A 11 -1.47 9.56 21.04
C GLN A 11 -0.67 10.41 22.04
N ARG A 12 -0.92 10.26 23.34
CA ARG A 12 -0.16 10.99 24.38
C ARG A 12 1.32 10.62 24.40
N ARG A 13 1.64 9.33 24.25
CA ARG A 13 3.04 8.87 24.19
C ARG A 13 3.76 9.40 22.96
N LEU A 14 3.08 9.44 21.80
CA LEU A 14 3.65 10.01 20.58
C LEU A 14 3.95 11.50 20.75
N ALA A 15 2.98 12.28 21.25
CA ALA A 15 3.16 13.70 21.50
C ALA A 15 4.25 14.00 22.55
N GLU A 16 4.39 13.14 23.56
CA GLU A 16 5.46 13.26 24.56
C GLU A 16 6.84 12.99 23.96
N HIS A 17 6.97 11.96 23.13
CA HIS A 17 8.21 11.64 22.42
C HIS A 17 8.59 12.79 21.46
N GLU A 18 7.66 13.29 20.64
CA GLU A 18 7.91 14.45 19.76
C GLU A 18 8.40 15.67 20.54
N ARG A 19 7.79 15.97 21.69
CA ARG A 19 8.20 17.09 22.55
C ARG A 19 9.64 16.93 23.06
N LEU A 20 10.04 15.70 23.36
CA LEU A 20 11.39 15.39 23.85
C LEU A 20 12.43 15.48 22.73
N VAL A 21 12.13 14.95 21.55
CA VAL A 21 13.07 14.89 20.41
C VAL A 21 13.15 16.22 19.66
N CYS A 22 12.03 16.87 19.37
CA CYS A 22 11.99 18.12 18.58
C CYS A 22 12.19 19.40 19.41
N GLY A 23 12.25 19.28 20.75
CA GLY A 23 12.29 20.42 21.66
C GLY A 23 10.93 21.07 21.91
N SER A 24 10.81 21.80 23.02
CA SER A 24 9.55 22.27 23.62
C SER A 24 8.76 23.34 22.86
N GLU A 25 9.24 23.83 21.71
CA GLU A 25 8.48 24.80 20.92
C GLU A 25 7.90 24.14 19.67
N PRO A 26 6.56 23.98 19.56
CA PRO A 26 5.96 23.65 18.29
C PRO A 26 6.31 24.78 17.33
N LYS A 27 7.23 24.54 16.40
CA LYS A 27 7.45 25.44 15.29
C LYS A 27 6.11 25.55 14.58
N VAL A 28 5.41 26.67 14.78
CA VAL A 28 4.05 26.96 14.27
C VAL A 28 3.96 26.90 12.73
N LEU A 29 5.09 26.63 12.06
CA LEU A 29 5.25 26.52 10.62
C LEU A 29 5.88 25.18 10.15
N ALA A 30 6.21 24.25 11.05
CA ALA A 30 6.71 22.92 10.67
C ALA A 30 5.53 21.99 10.35
N ALA A 31 5.73 21.06 9.41
CA ALA A 31 4.77 20.01 9.13
C ALA A 31 4.32 19.33 10.43
N PRO A 32 3.03 18.94 10.57
CA PRO A 32 2.59 18.23 11.76
C PRO A 32 3.43 16.97 11.89
N GLY A 33 3.92 16.63 13.09
CA GLY A 33 4.71 15.42 13.26
C GLY A 33 3.85 14.13 13.30
N PRO A 34 4.49 12.97 13.52
CA PRO A 34 3.82 11.67 13.55
C PRO A 34 2.65 11.58 14.53
N ARG A 35 1.52 11.07 14.06
CA ARG A 35 0.27 10.99 14.83
C ARG A 35 -0.60 9.81 14.44
N VAL A 36 -1.47 9.44 15.37
CA VAL A 36 -2.55 8.48 15.13
C VAL A 36 -3.87 9.23 15.20
N GLU A 37 -4.68 9.10 14.16
CA GLU A 37 -6.05 9.61 14.10
C GLU A 37 -7.01 8.42 14.15
N PHE A 38 -8.15 8.58 14.80
CA PHE A 38 -9.16 7.52 14.82
C PHE A 38 -10.58 8.07 14.88
N SER A 39 -11.52 7.26 14.40
CA SER A 39 -12.95 7.49 14.56
C SER A 39 -13.66 6.21 14.98
N LEU A 40 -14.77 6.37 15.71
CA LEU A 40 -15.59 5.24 16.14
C LEU A 40 -16.56 4.85 15.03
N ALA A 41 -16.64 3.55 14.80
CA ALA A 41 -17.66 2.93 13.96
C ALA A 41 -18.59 2.05 14.82
N ALA A 42 -19.73 1.66 14.25
CA ALA A 42 -20.71 0.82 14.96
C ALA A 42 -20.13 -0.53 15.43
N ASP A 43 -19.13 -1.05 14.71
CA ASP A 43 -18.56 -2.39 14.88
C ASP A 43 -17.04 -2.42 15.15
N GLY A 44 -16.41 -1.25 15.31
CA GLY A 44 -14.96 -1.16 15.49
C GLY A 44 -14.41 0.26 15.47
N VAL A 45 -13.14 0.38 15.15
CA VAL A 45 -12.43 1.66 15.00
C VAL A 45 -11.78 1.77 13.63
N ASP A 46 -11.90 2.95 13.04
CA ASP A 46 -11.16 3.31 11.83
C ASP A 46 -9.94 4.12 12.28
N VAL A 47 -8.74 3.68 11.92
CA VAL A 47 -7.46 4.20 12.43
C VAL A 47 -6.55 4.60 11.26
N THR A 48 -5.96 5.78 11.37
CA THR A 48 -4.96 6.30 10.43
C THR A 48 -3.68 6.60 11.19
N PHE A 49 -2.57 6.08 10.71
CA PHE A 49 -1.24 6.54 11.09
C PHE A 49 -0.73 7.53 10.05
N TRP A 50 -0.23 8.67 10.53
CA TRP A 50 0.49 9.65 9.75
C TRP A 50 1.92 9.73 10.29
N GLY A 51 2.94 9.46 9.48
CA GLY A 51 4.35 9.51 9.91
C GLY A 51 5.30 8.79 8.94
N GLU A 52 6.55 8.63 9.36
CA GLU A 52 7.58 7.89 8.61
C GLU A 52 7.41 6.37 8.73
N ALA A 53 8.06 5.61 7.84
CA ALA A 53 7.61 4.27 7.46
C ALA A 53 8.61 3.11 7.75
N TYR A 54 9.75 3.39 8.42
CA TYR A 54 10.85 2.43 8.64
C TYR A 54 10.85 1.75 10.03
N ASP A 55 11.36 0.51 10.10
CA ASP A 55 11.50 -0.38 11.28
C ASP A 55 12.81 -1.19 11.17
N ASP A 56 13.93 -0.61 11.61
CA ASP A 56 15.27 -1.18 11.41
C ASP A 56 15.51 -2.53 12.11
N ASP A 57 14.81 -2.78 13.21
CA ASP A 57 14.86 -4.05 13.94
C ASP A 57 13.44 -4.47 14.36
N PRO A 58 12.75 -5.30 13.54
CA PRO A 58 11.39 -5.73 13.84
C PRO A 58 11.26 -6.62 15.08
N LEU A 59 12.38 -7.06 15.67
CA LEU A 59 12.43 -7.86 16.90
C LEU A 59 12.68 -7.00 18.15
N ALA A 60 13.31 -5.83 18.01
CA ALA A 60 13.53 -4.91 19.12
C ALA A 60 12.21 -4.23 19.53
N PRO A 61 11.92 -4.07 20.83
CA PRO A 61 10.74 -3.33 21.26
C PRO A 61 10.86 -1.83 20.93
N ALA A 62 9.73 -1.15 20.77
CA ALA A 62 9.69 0.30 20.58
C ALA A 62 10.19 1.01 21.85
N ASP A 63 11.37 1.62 21.77
CA ASP A 63 11.97 2.39 22.86
C ASP A 63 11.79 3.89 22.63
N PRO A 64 11.03 4.62 23.48
CA PRO A 64 10.85 6.06 23.33
C PRO A 64 12.12 6.89 23.57
N THR A 65 13.19 6.26 24.06
CA THR A 65 14.48 6.89 24.37
C THR A 65 15.55 6.64 23.31
N ASP A 66 15.27 5.77 22.34
CA ASP A 66 16.15 5.53 21.20
C ASP A 66 15.90 6.59 20.12
N GLU A 67 16.82 7.55 20.03
CA GLU A 67 16.77 8.69 19.10
C GLU A 67 16.97 8.27 17.63
N ASP A 68 17.55 7.10 17.38
CA ASP A 68 17.79 6.59 16.03
C ASP A 68 16.58 5.77 15.51
N SER A 69 15.69 5.35 16.42
CA SER A 69 14.51 4.56 16.08
C SER A 69 13.33 5.42 15.58
N ASN A 70 12.54 4.87 14.65
CA ASN A 70 11.23 5.41 14.31
C ASN A 70 10.17 5.07 15.38
N TYR A 71 10.41 5.47 16.64
CA TYR A 71 9.53 5.14 17.76
C TYR A 71 8.04 5.31 17.47
N PRO A 72 7.57 6.39 16.79
CA PRO A 72 6.14 6.56 16.54
C PRO A 72 5.51 5.46 15.68
N PHE A 73 6.19 5.04 14.62
CA PHE A 73 5.72 3.94 13.77
C PHE A 73 5.79 2.61 14.52
N LEU A 74 6.91 2.33 15.20
CA LEU A 74 7.10 1.11 15.98
C LEU A 74 6.02 0.96 17.06
N ALA A 75 5.79 2.02 17.84
CA ALA A 75 4.78 2.04 18.90
C ALA A 75 3.36 1.84 18.36
N PHE A 76 3.07 2.30 17.14
CA PHE A 76 1.81 2.07 16.47
C PHE A 76 1.66 0.62 16.00
N LEU A 77 2.69 0.05 15.36
CA LEU A 77 2.69 -1.35 14.95
C LEU A 77 2.58 -2.30 16.16
N GLU A 78 3.27 -2.00 17.25
CA GLU A 78 3.13 -2.72 18.52
C GLU A 78 1.74 -2.60 19.13
N TRP A 79 1.08 -1.44 18.99
CA TRP A 79 -0.31 -1.28 19.42
C TRP A 79 -1.23 -2.16 18.57
N LEU A 80 -1.07 -2.18 17.25
CA LEU A 80 -1.82 -3.06 16.33
C LEU A 80 -1.58 -4.54 16.62
N ALA A 81 -0.38 -4.91 17.05
CA ALA A 81 0.00 -6.28 17.42
C ALA A 81 -0.68 -6.79 18.71
N ARG A 82 -1.46 -5.96 19.42
CA ARG A 82 -2.21 -6.38 20.61
C ARG A 82 -3.52 -7.06 20.19
N PRO A 83 -3.88 -8.24 20.75
CA PRO A 83 -5.12 -8.93 20.40
C PRO A 83 -6.39 -8.07 20.54
N ALA A 84 -6.47 -7.25 21.58
CA ALA A 84 -7.61 -6.36 21.81
C ALA A 84 -7.75 -5.27 20.73
N ALA A 85 -6.63 -4.72 20.25
CA ALA A 85 -6.63 -3.75 19.16
C ALA A 85 -6.97 -4.42 17.84
N ALA A 86 -6.26 -5.51 17.49
CA ALA A 86 -6.47 -6.23 16.24
C ALA A 86 -7.92 -6.74 16.07
N ALA A 87 -8.58 -7.13 17.16
CA ALA A 87 -9.97 -7.59 17.15
C ALA A 87 -11.01 -6.50 16.84
N CYS A 88 -10.66 -5.21 16.96
CA CYS A 88 -11.60 -4.10 16.81
C CYS A 88 -11.28 -3.14 15.66
N VAL A 89 -10.08 -3.19 15.07
CA VAL A 89 -9.73 -2.35 13.92
C VAL A 89 -10.53 -2.80 12.69
N ARG A 90 -11.24 -1.85 12.08
CA ARG A 90 -12.12 -2.06 10.93
C ARG A 90 -11.57 -1.42 9.65
N SER A 91 -10.93 -0.27 9.78
CA SER A 91 -10.19 0.37 8.71
C SER A 91 -8.82 0.77 9.22
N LEU A 92 -7.79 0.54 8.41
CA LEU A 92 -6.41 0.88 8.72
C LEU A 92 -5.79 1.63 7.54
N ARG A 93 -5.27 2.83 7.80
CA ARG A 93 -4.57 3.65 6.81
C ARG A 93 -3.17 4.03 7.30
N PHE A 94 -2.19 3.95 6.41
CA PHE A 94 -0.84 4.45 6.57
C PHE A 94 -0.58 5.55 5.54
N THR A 95 -0.15 6.72 5.99
CA THR A 95 0.17 7.92 5.19
C THR A 95 1.28 8.67 5.91
N GLY A 96 1.89 9.66 5.27
CA GLY A 96 2.95 10.41 5.90
C GLY A 96 3.50 11.51 5.03
N PRO A 97 4.55 12.19 5.49
CA PRO A 97 5.30 13.11 4.66
C PRO A 97 6.01 12.34 3.54
N ASP A 98 6.50 13.09 2.54
CA ASP A 98 7.37 12.57 1.49
C ASP A 98 8.82 12.47 2.00
N GLU A 99 9.00 11.68 3.06
CA GLU A 99 10.30 11.40 3.69
C GLU A 99 10.71 9.97 3.36
N GLY A 100 12.01 9.78 3.16
CA GLY A 100 12.56 8.52 2.68
C GLY A 100 14.04 8.61 2.33
N ALA A 101 14.61 7.49 1.92
CA ALA A 101 16.01 7.39 1.52
C ALA A 101 16.11 6.81 0.11
N ASN A 102 17.15 7.19 -0.64
CA ASN A 102 17.43 6.65 -1.98
C ASN A 102 16.27 6.80 -2.99
N GLY A 103 15.41 7.82 -2.81
CA GLY A 103 14.24 8.04 -3.65
C GLY A 103 13.06 7.12 -3.31
N LEU A 104 13.10 6.39 -2.18
CA LEU A 104 12.04 5.50 -1.72
C LEU A 104 11.47 5.92 -0.37
N ARG A 105 10.16 5.77 -0.24
CA ARG A 105 9.45 5.74 1.04
C ARG A 105 8.96 4.32 1.28
N ALA A 106 9.81 3.53 1.94
CA ALA A 106 9.61 2.11 2.16
C ALA A 106 8.80 1.83 3.43
N TRP A 107 7.59 1.29 3.28
CA TRP A 107 6.74 0.87 4.38
C TRP A 107 7.11 -0.54 4.86
N GLN A 108 7.65 -0.62 6.07
CA GLN A 108 8.12 -1.87 6.65
C GLN A 108 7.09 -2.46 7.63
N PHE A 109 6.55 -3.64 7.31
CA PHE A 109 5.50 -4.29 8.11
C PHE A 109 5.94 -5.60 8.77
N ALA A 110 7.25 -5.90 8.80
CA ALA A 110 7.79 -7.16 9.29
C ALA A 110 7.29 -7.50 10.71
N ARG A 111 7.27 -6.51 11.63
CA ARG A 111 6.72 -6.66 12.98
C ARG A 111 5.25 -7.06 13.00
N LEU A 112 4.43 -6.44 12.15
CA LEU A 112 3.00 -6.73 12.05
C LEU A 112 2.75 -8.11 11.43
N VAL A 113 3.56 -8.51 10.45
CA VAL A 113 3.55 -9.84 9.83
C VAL A 113 3.93 -10.93 10.84
N ALA A 114 4.95 -10.69 11.66
CA ALA A 114 5.42 -11.62 12.68
C ALA A 114 4.47 -11.72 13.90
N ALA A 115 3.69 -10.67 14.18
CA ALA A 115 2.80 -10.63 15.33
C ALA A 115 1.76 -11.77 15.31
N PRO A 116 1.49 -12.45 16.44
CA PRO A 116 0.53 -13.56 16.52
C PRO A 116 -0.92 -13.05 16.63
N VAL A 117 -1.33 -12.13 15.75
CA VAL A 117 -2.68 -11.58 15.67
C VAL A 117 -3.29 -11.74 14.28
N THR A 118 -4.62 -11.67 14.25
CA THR A 118 -5.44 -11.53 13.04
C THR A 118 -6.37 -10.33 13.22
N PHE A 119 -6.82 -9.76 12.10
CA PHE A 119 -7.71 -8.61 12.02
C PHE A 119 -9.09 -9.05 11.51
N PRO A 120 -9.92 -9.70 12.35
CA PRO A 120 -11.16 -10.34 11.90
C PRO A 120 -12.23 -9.34 11.43
N ARG A 121 -12.11 -8.06 11.77
CA ARG A 121 -13.07 -7.00 11.41
C ARG A 121 -12.54 -6.01 10.37
N LEU A 122 -11.29 -6.18 9.93
CA LEU A 122 -10.67 -5.24 9.01
C LEU A 122 -11.27 -5.42 7.62
N HIS A 123 -11.92 -4.37 7.13
CA HIS A 123 -12.54 -4.31 5.80
C HIS A 123 -11.75 -3.45 4.84
N THR A 124 -10.97 -2.49 5.34
CA THR A 124 -10.15 -1.58 4.54
C THR A 124 -8.73 -1.53 5.06
N PHE A 125 -7.77 -1.77 4.18
CA PHE A 125 -6.34 -1.60 4.43
C PHE A 125 -5.77 -0.72 3.32
N ALA A 126 -5.18 0.41 3.71
CA ALA A 126 -4.67 1.37 2.76
C ALA A 126 -3.28 1.84 3.16
N VAL A 127 -2.30 1.60 2.28
CA VAL A 127 -1.00 2.27 2.34
C VAL A 127 -1.01 3.35 1.27
N GLU A 128 -0.55 4.53 1.63
CA GLU A 128 -0.54 5.69 0.74
C GLU A 128 0.20 5.39 -0.57
N LEU A 129 -0.44 5.75 -1.67
CA LEU A 129 0.12 5.66 -3.00
C LEU A 129 1.13 6.78 -3.23
N THR A 130 2.11 6.55 -4.09
CA THR A 130 3.02 7.58 -4.58
C THR A 130 2.23 8.70 -5.26
N ASP A 131 2.39 9.92 -4.76
CA ASP A 131 1.91 11.14 -5.41
C ASP A 131 2.84 11.44 -6.60
N PRO A 132 2.32 11.72 -7.81
CA PRO A 132 3.15 12.16 -8.95
C PRO A 132 4.02 13.39 -8.69
N ALA A 133 3.69 14.20 -7.67
CA ALA A 133 4.47 15.36 -7.24
C ALA A 133 5.47 15.06 -6.11
N ALA A 134 5.54 13.82 -5.62
CA ALA A 134 6.49 13.41 -4.61
C ALA A 134 7.89 13.17 -5.21
N HIS A 135 8.91 13.43 -4.40
CA HIS A 135 10.29 13.04 -4.66
C HIS A 135 10.47 11.53 -4.48
N ASN A 136 9.90 10.94 -3.42
CA ASN A 136 10.09 9.53 -3.12
C ASN A 136 8.95 8.67 -3.67
N THR A 137 9.33 7.51 -4.22
CA THR A 137 8.38 6.47 -4.57
C THR A 137 7.99 5.71 -3.32
N SER A 138 6.70 5.74 -2.98
CA SER A 138 6.18 4.91 -1.90
C SER A 138 6.22 3.44 -2.33
N VAL A 139 6.67 2.55 -1.44
CA VAL A 139 6.67 1.10 -1.67
C VAL A 139 6.34 0.36 -0.37
N VAL A 140 5.86 -0.88 -0.49
CA VAL A 140 5.83 -1.82 0.64
C VAL A 140 7.12 -2.63 0.57
N ALA A 141 7.88 -2.60 1.65
CA ALA A 141 9.14 -3.31 1.76
C ALA A 141 8.96 -4.76 2.27
N GLY A 142 9.85 -5.61 1.79
CA GLY A 142 10.04 -6.97 2.20
C GLY A 142 10.78 -7.04 3.54
N PRO A 143 10.79 -8.21 4.20
CA PRO A 143 11.53 -8.39 5.43
C PRO A 143 13.06 -8.40 5.23
N THR A 144 13.55 -8.54 4.00
CA THR A 144 14.97 -8.69 3.68
C THR A 144 15.56 -7.56 2.84
N ASP A 145 14.71 -6.81 2.13
CA ASP A 145 15.11 -5.81 1.16
C ASP A 145 14.03 -4.71 1.05
N GLU A 146 14.44 -3.45 1.25
CA GLU A 146 13.55 -2.29 1.15
C GLU A 146 13.12 -1.96 -0.29
N PHE A 147 13.84 -2.51 -1.28
CA PHE A 147 13.58 -2.32 -2.71
C PHE A 147 12.62 -3.38 -3.30
N CYS A 148 12.14 -4.33 -2.50
CA CYS A 148 11.27 -5.42 -2.96
C CYS A 148 10.09 -5.62 -2.01
N GLU A 149 8.93 -6.04 -2.51
CA GLU A 149 7.75 -6.36 -1.68
C GLU A 149 7.88 -7.71 -0.95
N ASP A 150 8.60 -8.66 -1.55
CA ASP A 150 8.98 -9.98 -1.00
C ASP A 150 7.87 -10.73 -0.21
N GLY A 151 6.62 -10.63 -0.68
CA GLY A 151 5.48 -11.34 -0.10
C GLY A 151 4.85 -10.72 1.14
N THR A 152 5.29 -9.54 1.58
CA THR A 152 4.74 -8.80 2.72
C THR A 152 3.22 -8.60 2.62
N LEU A 153 2.69 -8.15 1.48
CA LEU A 153 1.26 -7.97 1.21
C LEU A 153 0.51 -9.30 1.26
N GLY A 154 1.10 -10.40 0.76
CA GLY A 154 0.50 -11.73 0.86
C GLY A 154 0.37 -12.19 2.31
N ALA A 155 1.40 -11.96 3.13
CA ALA A 155 1.42 -12.28 4.54
C ALA A 155 0.45 -11.39 5.35
N LEU A 156 0.37 -10.10 5.03
CA LEU A 156 -0.60 -9.18 5.61
C LEU A 156 -2.04 -9.59 5.27
N LEU A 157 -2.33 -9.91 4.00
CA LEU A 157 -3.65 -10.35 3.55
C LEU A 157 -4.12 -11.60 4.33
N ALA A 158 -3.22 -12.55 4.60
CA ALA A 158 -3.53 -13.74 5.38
C ALA A 158 -4.01 -13.43 6.81
N LYS A 159 -3.64 -12.27 7.36
CA LYS A 159 -4.12 -11.80 8.67
C LYS A 159 -5.48 -11.09 8.62
N MET A 160 -6.02 -10.80 7.44
CA MET A 160 -7.17 -9.91 7.25
C MET A 160 -8.32 -10.62 6.52
N PRO A 161 -8.90 -11.70 7.09
CA PRO A 161 -9.80 -12.61 6.37
C PRO A 161 -11.11 -11.98 5.88
N GLN A 162 -11.46 -10.78 6.35
CA GLN A 162 -12.67 -10.04 5.98
C GLN A 162 -12.36 -8.78 5.15
N LEU A 163 -11.13 -8.64 4.64
CA LEU A 163 -10.71 -7.46 3.89
C LEU A 163 -11.44 -7.37 2.55
N ARG A 164 -12.05 -6.21 2.28
CA ARG A 164 -12.84 -5.93 1.09
C ARG A 164 -12.17 -4.92 0.17
N VAL A 165 -11.39 -4.02 0.73
CA VAL A 165 -10.71 -2.93 0.04
C VAL A 165 -9.23 -2.94 0.42
N LEU A 166 -8.37 -3.12 -0.59
CA LEU A 166 -6.93 -3.01 -0.45
C LEU A 166 -6.41 -1.89 -1.34
N GLN A 167 -5.67 -0.96 -0.74
CA GLN A 167 -4.85 0.02 -1.44
C GLN A 167 -3.37 -0.19 -1.05
N ALA A 168 -2.48 -0.37 -2.02
CA ALA A 168 -1.04 -0.50 -1.74
C ALA A 168 -0.16 0.10 -2.84
N PRO A 169 0.99 0.69 -2.48
CA PRO A 169 1.92 1.30 -3.43
C PRO A 169 2.90 0.29 -4.07
N SER A 170 2.57 -1.00 -4.07
CA SER A 170 3.43 -2.04 -4.66
C SER A 170 2.58 -3.18 -5.22
N ALA A 171 3.05 -3.76 -6.32
CA ALA A 171 2.51 -5.00 -6.85
C ALA A 171 2.89 -6.16 -5.91
N PRO A 172 1.93 -6.97 -5.45
CA PRO A 172 2.25 -8.12 -4.64
C PRO A 172 2.84 -9.27 -5.47
N THR A 173 3.72 -10.06 -4.86
CA THR A 173 4.23 -11.31 -5.43
C THR A 173 3.17 -12.42 -5.52
N ALA A 174 3.54 -13.56 -6.13
CA ALA A 174 2.68 -14.75 -6.27
C ALA A 174 2.07 -15.25 -4.94
N ALA A 175 2.74 -15.02 -3.81
CA ALA A 175 2.24 -15.41 -2.48
C ALA A 175 0.88 -14.78 -2.14
N PHE A 176 0.59 -13.59 -2.66
CA PHE A 176 -0.69 -12.91 -2.48
C PHE A 176 -1.87 -13.64 -3.14
N PHE A 177 -1.62 -14.49 -4.12
CA PHE A 177 -2.65 -15.26 -4.81
C PHE A 177 -2.84 -16.67 -4.22
N ALA A 178 -2.03 -17.05 -3.24
CA ALA A 178 -2.08 -18.35 -2.57
C ALA A 178 -2.97 -18.35 -1.32
N GLY A 179 -3.68 -19.45 -1.06
CA GLY A 179 -4.50 -19.62 0.14
C GLY A 179 -6.01 -19.71 -0.15
N PRO A 180 -6.87 -19.58 0.88
CA PRO A 180 -8.31 -19.73 0.71
C PRO A 180 -8.92 -18.55 -0.06
N LEU A 181 -10.14 -18.77 -0.56
CA LEU A 181 -10.97 -17.74 -1.16
C LEU A 181 -11.06 -16.51 -0.24
N HIS A 182 -10.96 -15.33 -0.84
CA HIS A 182 -10.86 -14.07 -0.13
C HIS A 182 -11.94 -13.09 -0.59
N PRO A 183 -12.65 -12.40 0.33
CA PRO A 183 -13.78 -11.52 0.00
C PRO A 183 -13.35 -10.15 -0.56
N LEU A 184 -12.16 -10.05 -1.17
CA LEU A 184 -11.66 -8.78 -1.69
C LEU A 184 -12.54 -8.34 -2.88
N THR A 185 -13.04 -7.11 -2.82
CA THR A 185 -13.96 -6.55 -3.83
C THR A 185 -13.34 -5.41 -4.62
N HIS A 186 -12.42 -4.67 -4.01
CA HIS A 186 -11.72 -3.53 -4.59
C HIS A 186 -10.22 -3.64 -4.32
N LEU A 187 -9.45 -3.49 -5.38
CA LEU A 187 -8.00 -3.49 -5.34
C LEU A 187 -7.49 -2.25 -6.09
N GLN A 188 -6.76 -1.39 -5.37
CA GLN A 188 -6.08 -0.23 -5.93
C GLN A 188 -4.57 -0.40 -5.69
N LEU A 189 -3.81 -0.57 -6.75
CA LEU A 189 -2.38 -0.84 -6.66
C LEU A 189 -1.59 0.09 -7.56
N GLN A 190 -0.43 0.50 -7.07
CA GLN A 190 0.69 0.88 -7.93
C GLN A 190 1.65 -0.29 -8.04
N SER A 191 2.34 -0.43 -9.18
CA SER A 191 3.39 -1.44 -9.33
C SER A 191 4.53 -1.26 -8.32
N GLY A 192 4.81 -0.02 -7.93
CA GLY A 192 6.06 0.30 -7.23
C GLY A 192 7.22 0.17 -8.22
N LEU A 193 8.29 -0.53 -7.84
CA LEU A 193 9.50 -0.67 -8.65
C LEU A 193 9.43 -1.75 -9.75
N THR A 194 8.52 -2.71 -9.62
CA THR A 194 8.29 -3.79 -10.60
C THR A 194 6.81 -4.17 -10.62
N HIS A 195 6.30 -4.66 -11.75
CA HIS A 195 4.93 -5.16 -11.81
C HIS A 195 4.75 -6.55 -11.17
N ALA A 196 5.83 -7.25 -10.80
CA ALA A 196 5.83 -8.55 -10.11
C ALA A 196 4.87 -9.60 -10.73
N ASP A 197 4.72 -9.57 -12.07
CA ASP A 197 3.75 -10.36 -12.83
C ASP A 197 2.30 -10.26 -12.32
N PHE A 198 1.94 -9.18 -11.62
CA PHE A 198 0.66 -9.04 -10.92
C PHE A 198 -0.55 -9.36 -11.80
N ILE A 199 -0.61 -8.80 -13.02
CA ILE A 199 -1.72 -9.02 -13.94
C ILE A 199 -1.79 -10.48 -14.41
N THR A 200 -0.63 -11.10 -14.67
CA THR A 200 -0.55 -12.52 -15.02
C THR A 200 -0.99 -13.42 -13.86
N ASN A 201 -0.52 -13.14 -12.64
CA ASN A 201 -0.88 -13.88 -11.45
C ASN A 201 -2.37 -13.74 -11.11
N LEU A 202 -2.94 -12.54 -11.24
CA LEU A 202 -4.37 -12.30 -11.06
C LEU A 202 -5.20 -13.05 -12.11
N ALA A 203 -4.77 -13.06 -13.37
CA ALA A 203 -5.45 -13.80 -14.43
C ALA A 203 -5.47 -15.33 -14.20
N ALA A 204 -4.49 -15.86 -13.46
CA ALA A 204 -4.40 -17.28 -13.14
C ALA A 204 -5.07 -17.65 -11.80
N SER A 205 -5.54 -16.66 -11.02
CA SER A 205 -6.05 -16.88 -9.66
C SER A 205 -7.57 -16.92 -9.61
N ASP A 206 -8.11 -17.92 -8.90
CA ASP A 206 -9.52 -17.99 -8.51
C ASP A 206 -9.75 -17.50 -7.07
N ARG A 207 -8.71 -16.99 -6.38
CA ARG A 207 -8.78 -16.62 -4.96
C ARG A 207 -9.79 -15.51 -4.69
N PHE A 208 -9.94 -14.56 -5.61
CA PHE A 208 -10.68 -13.31 -5.41
C PHE A 208 -12.02 -13.29 -6.16
N GLU A 209 -12.91 -14.21 -5.83
CA GLU A 209 -14.19 -14.37 -6.54
C GLU A 209 -15.12 -13.16 -6.45
N ALA A 210 -14.96 -12.33 -5.42
CA ALA A 210 -15.74 -11.13 -5.20
C ALA A 210 -15.12 -9.87 -5.83
N LEU A 211 -13.96 -9.98 -6.49
CA LEU A 211 -13.24 -8.82 -7.03
C LEU A 211 -13.96 -8.27 -8.26
N THR A 212 -14.52 -7.07 -8.10
CA THR A 212 -15.26 -6.37 -9.17
C THR A 212 -14.54 -5.13 -9.66
N THR A 213 -13.60 -4.59 -8.89
CA THR A 213 -12.86 -3.38 -9.27
C THR A 213 -11.36 -3.56 -9.09
N LEU A 214 -10.64 -3.29 -10.17
CA LEU A 214 -9.19 -3.14 -10.19
C LEU A 214 -8.82 -1.73 -10.68
N ASP A 215 -8.08 -0.99 -9.87
CA ASP A 215 -7.41 0.25 -10.27
C ASP A 215 -5.89 0.01 -10.19
N TYR A 216 -5.28 -0.17 -11.35
CA TYR A 216 -3.88 -0.58 -11.48
C TYR A 216 -3.08 0.53 -12.16
N ALA A 217 -2.05 0.98 -11.46
CA ALA A 217 -1.15 2.03 -11.91
C ALA A 217 0.27 1.48 -12.07
N GLU A 218 0.89 1.74 -13.20
CA GLU A 218 2.31 1.47 -13.41
C GLU A 218 3.10 2.75 -13.15
N LEU A 219 4.24 2.61 -12.47
CA LEU A 219 5.08 3.76 -12.14
C LEU A 219 5.69 4.33 -13.42
N CYS A 220 5.38 5.59 -13.72
CA CYS A 220 5.96 6.31 -14.86
C CYS A 220 7.31 6.88 -14.45
N LEU A 221 8.38 6.14 -14.70
CA LEU A 221 9.74 6.60 -14.43
C LEU A 221 10.13 7.71 -15.42
N ALA A 222 10.74 8.78 -14.92
CA ALA A 222 11.20 9.90 -15.74
C ALA A 222 12.21 9.44 -16.82
N ASP A 223 12.98 8.40 -16.52
CA ASP A 223 14.05 7.87 -17.36
C ASP A 223 13.59 6.70 -18.24
N ALA A 224 12.27 6.44 -18.34
CA ALA A 224 11.74 5.35 -19.16
C ALA A 224 12.11 5.47 -20.66
N ALA A 225 12.54 6.65 -21.11
CA ALA A 225 13.02 6.88 -22.46
C ALA A 225 14.41 6.30 -22.73
N ASP A 226 15.21 6.07 -21.68
CA ASP A 226 16.60 5.60 -21.77
C ASP A 226 16.73 4.09 -21.53
N LEU A 227 15.63 3.42 -21.18
CA LEU A 227 15.57 1.98 -20.94
C LEU A 227 15.48 1.20 -22.25
N ASP A 228 16.13 0.03 -22.29
CA ASP A 228 15.97 -0.91 -23.39
C ASP A 228 14.66 -1.72 -23.29
N GLU A 229 14.32 -2.49 -24.33
CA GLU A 229 13.07 -3.26 -24.36
C GLU A 229 13.00 -4.37 -23.29
N ALA A 230 14.13 -4.91 -22.84
CA ALA A 230 14.16 -5.90 -21.76
C ALA A 230 13.85 -5.23 -20.42
N GLU A 231 14.49 -4.10 -20.12
CA GLU A 231 14.23 -3.30 -18.92
C GLU A 231 12.80 -2.77 -18.90
N LEU A 232 12.26 -2.39 -20.06
CA LEU A 232 10.86 -1.96 -20.19
C LEU A 232 9.89 -3.13 -19.93
N ALA A 233 10.22 -4.34 -20.38
CA ALA A 233 9.41 -5.53 -20.14
C ALA A 233 9.37 -5.94 -18.66
N GLU A 234 10.42 -5.64 -17.88
CA GLU A 234 10.44 -5.89 -16.42
C GLU A 234 9.62 -4.87 -15.61
N ARG A 235 9.35 -3.70 -16.20
CA ARG A 235 8.70 -2.57 -15.51
C ARG A 235 7.26 -2.34 -15.93
N TYR A 236 6.89 -2.74 -17.16
CA TYR A 236 5.57 -2.51 -17.72
C TYR A 236 4.91 -3.82 -18.15
N THR A 237 3.63 -3.94 -17.81
CA THR A 237 2.81 -5.09 -18.18
C THR A 237 2.52 -5.09 -19.68
N ALA A 238 2.80 -6.21 -20.34
CA ALA A 238 2.49 -6.38 -21.74
C ALA A 238 0.97 -6.44 -22.00
N VAL A 239 0.53 -5.96 -23.17
CA VAL A 239 -0.88 -6.05 -23.60
C VAL A 239 -1.41 -7.49 -23.58
N THR A 240 -0.56 -8.48 -23.82
CA THR A 240 -0.92 -9.91 -23.80
C THR A 240 -1.40 -10.36 -22.43
N ASP A 241 -0.88 -9.78 -21.36
CA ASP A 241 -1.27 -10.14 -20.00
C ASP A 241 -2.60 -9.51 -19.62
N PHE A 242 -2.88 -8.28 -20.07
CA PHE A 242 -4.21 -7.70 -19.96
C PHE A 242 -5.25 -8.50 -20.75
N ARG A 243 -4.92 -8.95 -21.97
CA ARG A 243 -5.80 -9.86 -22.74
C ARG A 243 -6.07 -11.16 -21.98
N ARG A 244 -5.05 -11.74 -21.35
CA ARG A 244 -5.17 -12.94 -20.50
C ARG A 244 -6.08 -12.67 -19.32
N LEU A 245 -5.88 -11.56 -18.60
CA LEU A 245 -6.75 -11.14 -17.49
C LEU A 245 -8.19 -11.04 -17.96
N LEU A 246 -8.50 -10.29 -19.00
CA LEU A 246 -9.89 -10.08 -19.46
C LEU A 246 -10.58 -11.38 -19.92
N SER A 247 -9.81 -12.40 -20.32
CA SER A 247 -10.32 -13.70 -20.74
C SER A 247 -10.50 -14.69 -19.58
N SER A 248 -9.82 -14.45 -18.44
CA SER A 248 -9.83 -15.29 -17.24
C SER A 248 -11.14 -15.22 -16.44
N SER A 249 -11.28 -16.10 -15.45
CA SER A 249 -12.39 -16.06 -14.49
C SER A 249 -12.39 -14.76 -13.67
N ALA A 250 -11.21 -14.29 -13.24
CA ALA A 250 -11.05 -13.05 -12.49
C ALA A 250 -11.48 -11.84 -13.34
N GLY A 251 -10.97 -11.73 -14.57
CA GLY A 251 -11.32 -10.62 -15.45
C GLY A 251 -12.80 -10.57 -15.80
N ARG A 252 -13.45 -11.72 -16.03
CA ARG A 252 -14.91 -11.79 -16.30
C ARG A 252 -15.78 -11.23 -15.17
N ARG A 253 -15.29 -11.25 -13.93
CA ARG A 253 -16.00 -10.71 -12.76
C ARG A 253 -15.81 -9.20 -12.60
N LEU A 254 -14.75 -8.63 -13.18
CA LEU A 254 -14.52 -7.19 -13.13
C LEU A 254 -15.65 -6.44 -13.84
N THR A 255 -16.20 -5.46 -13.14
CA THR A 255 -17.14 -4.46 -13.69
C THR A 255 -16.45 -3.15 -13.95
N ARG A 256 -15.30 -2.89 -13.31
CA ARG A 256 -14.47 -1.71 -13.51
C ARG A 256 -12.98 -2.07 -13.52
N LEU A 257 -12.30 -1.60 -14.56
CA LEU A 257 -10.84 -1.69 -14.70
C LEU A 257 -10.29 -0.30 -15.01
N VAL A 258 -9.42 0.20 -14.14
CA VAL A 258 -8.69 1.45 -14.37
C VAL A 258 -7.23 1.10 -14.61
N LEU A 259 -6.70 1.53 -15.75
CA LEU A 259 -5.30 1.35 -16.13
C LEU A 259 -4.64 2.73 -16.18
N ARG A 260 -3.64 2.95 -15.33
CA ARG A 260 -2.94 4.24 -15.22
C ARG A 260 -1.47 4.07 -15.54
N GLY A 261 -0.92 4.99 -16.34
CA GLY A 261 0.52 5.01 -16.61
C GLY A 261 1.02 3.84 -17.48
N THR A 262 0.15 2.93 -17.93
CA THR A 262 0.57 1.79 -18.77
C THR A 262 1.01 2.27 -20.15
N ARG A 263 1.96 1.57 -20.77
CA ARG A 263 2.47 1.84 -22.13
C ARG A 263 1.55 1.38 -23.26
N LEU A 264 0.29 1.02 -22.96
CA LEU A 264 -0.69 0.62 -23.97
C LEU A 264 -0.96 1.75 -24.97
N THR A 265 -0.98 1.40 -26.25
CA THR A 265 -1.39 2.29 -27.33
C THR A 265 -2.91 2.48 -27.32
N ALA A 266 -3.38 3.57 -27.94
CA ALA A 266 -4.83 3.80 -28.10
C ALA A 266 -5.55 2.66 -28.84
N ALA A 267 -4.88 2.00 -29.79
CA ALA A 267 -5.41 0.86 -30.51
C ALA A 267 -5.60 -0.36 -29.59
N GLU A 268 -4.62 -0.65 -28.73
CA GLU A 268 -4.68 -1.75 -27.76
C GLU A 268 -5.74 -1.50 -26.69
N VAL A 269 -5.82 -0.28 -26.14
CA VAL A 269 -6.88 0.08 -25.18
C VAL A 269 -8.26 -0.12 -25.80
N HIS A 270 -8.44 0.30 -27.06
CA HIS A 270 -9.69 0.13 -27.76
C HIS A 270 -10.00 -1.34 -28.08
N GLU A 271 -8.99 -2.16 -28.38
CA GLU A 271 -9.13 -3.60 -28.54
C GLU A 271 -9.58 -4.27 -27.23
N LEU A 272 -8.94 -3.94 -26.10
CA LEU A 272 -9.31 -4.45 -24.78
C LEU A 272 -10.76 -4.10 -24.43
N GLY A 273 -11.18 -2.86 -24.71
CA GLY A 273 -12.57 -2.42 -24.52
C GLY A 273 -13.57 -3.18 -25.40
N ARG A 274 -13.21 -3.50 -26.65
CA ARG A 274 -14.05 -4.32 -27.53
C ARG A 274 -14.18 -5.77 -27.06
N ALA A 275 -13.14 -6.31 -26.44
CA ALA A 275 -13.17 -7.69 -25.91
C ALA A 275 -14.14 -7.83 -24.72
N ARG A 276 -14.40 -6.73 -23.98
CA ARG A 276 -15.29 -6.69 -22.81
C ARG A 276 -16.18 -5.44 -22.84
N PRO A 277 -17.25 -5.44 -23.66
CA PRO A 277 -18.12 -4.28 -23.82
C PRO A 277 -18.95 -3.94 -22.57
N ASP A 278 -19.08 -4.90 -21.64
CA ASP A 278 -19.74 -4.77 -20.35
C ASP A 278 -18.83 -4.18 -19.24
N LEU A 279 -17.51 -4.13 -19.48
CA LEU A 279 -16.53 -3.63 -18.53
C LEU A 279 -16.39 -2.11 -18.65
N GLN A 280 -16.47 -1.40 -17.52
CA GLN A 280 -16.04 0.00 -17.46
C GLN A 280 -14.50 0.06 -17.49
N LEU A 281 -13.92 0.13 -18.69
CA LEU A 281 -12.49 0.34 -18.89
C LEU A 281 -12.16 1.83 -18.91
N LEU A 282 -11.35 2.28 -17.95
CA LEU A 282 -10.81 3.63 -17.88
C LEU A 282 -9.30 3.58 -18.11
N TYR A 283 -8.81 4.33 -19.10
CA TYR A 283 -7.38 4.47 -19.36
C TYR A 283 -6.94 5.88 -19.02
N VAL A 284 -5.91 5.97 -18.17
CA VAL A 284 -5.26 7.23 -17.78
C VAL A 284 -3.83 7.16 -18.30
N PRO A 285 -3.49 7.91 -19.36
CA PRO A 285 -2.15 7.86 -19.94
C PRO A 285 -1.10 8.33 -18.92
N PRO A 286 0.17 7.88 -19.07
CA PRO A 286 1.26 8.41 -18.26
C PRO A 286 1.36 9.92 -18.41
N THR A 287 1.28 10.64 -17.31
CA THR A 287 1.50 12.09 -17.28
C THR A 287 2.93 12.31 -16.81
N MET A 288 3.81 12.82 -17.68
CA MET A 288 5.14 13.25 -17.23
C MET A 288 4.99 14.52 -16.39
N ALA A 289 4.93 14.39 -15.07
CA ALA A 289 5.15 15.51 -14.17
C ALA A 289 6.63 15.91 -14.30
N ARG A 290 6.92 16.90 -15.15
CA ARG A 290 8.24 17.53 -15.19
C ARG A 290 8.26 18.61 -14.13
N TYR A 291 9.17 18.51 -13.16
CA TYR A 291 9.46 19.61 -12.26
C TYR A 291 9.92 20.81 -13.10
N VAL A 292 9.19 21.91 -12.99
CA VAL A 292 9.61 23.20 -13.54
C VAL A 292 10.11 24.03 -12.37
N SER A 293 11.41 24.03 -12.15
CA SER A 293 12.03 24.96 -11.21
C SER A 293 12.04 26.35 -11.84
N PRO A 294 11.52 27.40 -11.17
CA PRO A 294 11.76 28.77 -11.62
C PRO A 294 13.26 29.05 -11.58
N GLN A 295 13.82 29.52 -12.70
CA GLN A 295 15.19 30.01 -12.81
C GLN A 295 15.36 31.34 -12.07
#